data_AF-A0A1W9S5J2-F1
#
_entry.id   AF-A0A1W9S5J2-F1
#
_cell.length_a   1.000
_cell.length_b   1.000
_cell.length_c   1.000
_cell.angle_alpha   90.00
_cell.angle_beta   90.00
_cell.angle_gamma   90.00
#
_symmetry.space_group_name_H-M   'P 1'
#
loop_
_entity.id
_entity.type
_entity.pdbx_description
1 polymer ?
#
loop_
_entity_poly.entity_id
_entity_poly.type
_entity_poly.pdbx_seq_one_letter_code
_entity_poly.pdbx_strand_id
1 'polypeptide(L)'
;MPMAVAVLTYLKELRPENKAGFAFGSYGWGRGAPEAIEEYFKSMKWNIINESIKSRYKPTSELLNECRTVGRTLGEKAKKIAQDI
;
A
#
# COMPACT_ATOMS: atom_id res chain seq x y z
N MET A 1 12.45 -7.47 -15.18
CA MET A 1 11.99 -7.97 -13.86
C MET A 1 10.89 -7.03 -13.37
N PRO A 2 9.72 -7.51 -12.89
CA PRO A 2 8.67 -6.62 -12.39
C PRO A 2 9.14 -5.91 -11.10
N MET A 3 9.35 -4.60 -11.19
CA MET A 3 10.02 -3.81 -10.15
C MET A 3 9.31 -3.82 -8.80
N ALA A 4 7.97 -3.78 -8.79
CA ALA A 4 7.20 -3.77 -7.55
C ALA A 4 7.42 -5.03 -6.71
N VAL A 5 7.41 -6.22 -7.35
CA VAL A 5 7.64 -7.48 -6.64
C VAL A 5 9.07 -7.58 -6.13
N ALA A 6 10.06 -7.16 -6.93
CA ALA A 6 11.46 -7.18 -6.51
C ALA A 6 11.68 -6.35 -5.22
N VAL A 7 11.09 -5.15 -5.15
CA VAL A 7 11.15 -4.31 -3.94
C VAL A 7 10.45 -4.96 -2.76
N LEU A 8 9.24 -5.50 -2.95
CA LEU A 8 8.48 -6.12 -1.86
C LEU A 8 9.13 -7.37 -1.31
N THR A 9 9.70 -8.22 -2.17
CA THR A 9 10.46 -9.39 -1.73
C THR A 9 11.69 -8.97 -0.94
N TYR A 10 12.42 -7.95 -1.39
CA TYR A 10 13.56 -7.42 -0.64
C TYR A 10 13.16 -6.87 0.74
N LEU A 11 12.09 -6.06 0.80
CA LEU A 11 11.57 -5.52 2.06
C LEU A 11 11.08 -6.61 3.02
N LYS A 12 10.48 -7.68 2.49
CA LYS A 12 9.98 -8.80 3.30
C LYS A 12 11.09 -9.48 4.09
N GLU A 13 12.27 -9.66 3.48
CA GLU A 13 13.43 -10.25 4.16
C GLU A 13 14.04 -9.30 5.20
N LEU A 14 14.01 -7.98 4.95
CA LEU A 14 14.49 -6.98 5.92
C LEU A 14 13.56 -6.78 7.12
N ARG A 15 12.29 -7.17 7.01
CA ARG A 15 11.27 -7.06 8.08
C ARG A 15 11.25 -5.71 8.79
N PRO A 16 11.11 -4.59 8.07
CA PRO A 16 11.09 -3.27 8.70
C PRO A 16 9.87 -3.13 9.61
N GLU A 17 10.13 -2.80 10.87
CA GLU A 17 9.11 -2.60 11.90
C GLU A 17 8.64 -1.13 11.97
N ASN A 18 7.57 -0.88 12.72
CA ASN A 18 6.97 0.45 12.91
C ASN A 18 6.68 1.15 11.58
N LYS A 19 6.03 0.42 10.66
CA LYS A 19 5.61 0.93 9.35
C LYS A 19 4.10 0.85 9.23
N ALA A 20 3.56 1.84 8.54
CA ALA A 20 2.16 1.88 8.13
C ALA A 20 2.09 1.97 6.61
N GLY A 21 1.04 1.41 6.01
CA GLY A 21 0.88 1.42 4.57
C GLY A 21 -0.52 1.03 4.11
N PHE A 22 -0.79 1.23 2.83
CA PHE A 22 -1.96 0.72 2.14
C PHE A 22 -1.56 0.47 0.68
N ALA A 23 -2.25 -0.45 0.00
CA ALA A 23 -1.98 -0.76 -1.39
C ALA A 23 -3.00 -0.08 -2.31
N PHE A 24 -2.57 0.30 -3.51
CA PHE A 24 -3.45 0.83 -4.54
C PHE A 24 -2.95 0.46 -5.93
N GLY A 25 -3.83 0.43 -6.92
CA GLY A 25 -3.43 0.17 -8.31
C GLY A 25 -4.59 -0.17 -9.23
N SER A 26 -4.28 -0.25 -10.52
CA SER A 26 -5.23 -0.71 -11.54
C SER A 26 -5.02 -2.18 -11.88
N TYR A 27 -6.08 -2.82 -12.37
CA TYR A 27 -6.07 -4.21 -12.83
C TYR A 27 -7.01 -4.38 -14.04
N GLY A 28 -6.79 -5.42 -14.84
CA GLY A 28 -7.62 -5.74 -15.99
C GLY A 28 -8.56 -6.92 -15.72
N TRP A 29 -8.07 -8.11 -16.06
CA TRP A 29 -8.86 -9.35 -16.06
C TRP A 29 -8.56 -10.30 -14.89
N GLY A 30 -7.43 -10.11 -14.19
CA GLY A 30 -7.00 -10.96 -13.07
C GLY A 30 -7.33 -10.39 -11.69
N ARG A 31 -6.95 -11.14 -10.63
CA ARG A 31 -6.88 -10.60 -9.27
C ARG A 31 -5.86 -9.46 -9.24
N GLY A 32 -6.23 -8.34 -8.65
CA GLY A 32 -5.44 -7.12 -8.72
C GLY A 32 -4.08 -7.26 -8.03
N ALA A 33 -3.08 -6.53 -8.54
CA ALA A 33 -1.83 -6.34 -7.83
C ALA A 33 -2.01 -5.75 -6.41
N PRO A 34 -2.98 -4.84 -6.14
CA PRO A 34 -3.13 -4.23 -4.82
C PRO A 34 -3.39 -5.24 -3.70
N GLU A 35 -4.19 -6.28 -3.92
CA GLU A 35 -4.44 -7.32 -2.92
C GLU A 35 -3.15 -8.08 -2.59
N ALA A 36 -2.36 -8.44 -3.61
CA ALA A 36 -1.10 -9.13 -3.39
C ALA A 36 -0.12 -8.28 -2.57
N ILE A 37 -0.04 -6.97 -2.85
CA ILE A 37 0.80 -6.02 -2.10
C ILE A 37 0.32 -5.90 -0.64
N GLU A 38 -0.99 -5.87 -0.41
CA GLU A 38 -1.56 -5.85 0.94
C GLU A 38 -1.15 -7.08 1.75
N GLU A 39 -1.15 -8.28 1.14
CA GLU A 39 -0.67 -9.51 1.79
C GLU A 39 0.84 -9.44 2.14
N TYR A 40 1.66 -8.79 1.31
CA TYR A 40 3.05 -8.51 1.68
C TYR A 40 3.12 -7.64 2.94
N PHE A 41 2.33 -6.56 3.02
CA PHE A 41 2.27 -5.69 4.20
C PHE A 41 1.83 -6.44 5.44
N LYS A 42 0.80 -7.31 5.34
CA LYS A 42 0.36 -8.19 6.44
C LYS A 42 1.50 -9.12 6.90
N SER A 43 2.20 -9.74 5.95
CA SER A 43 3.30 -10.66 6.27
C SER A 43 4.47 -9.99 7.00
N MET A 44 4.67 -8.68 6.76
CA MET A 44 5.67 -7.85 7.43
C MET A 44 5.14 -7.20 8.71
N LYS A 45 3.89 -7.47 9.11
CA LYS A 45 3.20 -6.87 10.27
C LYS A 45 3.12 -5.35 10.21
N TRP A 46 3.03 -4.78 9.02
CA TRP A 46 2.80 -3.35 8.87
C TRP A 46 1.38 -2.99 9.31
N ASN A 47 1.20 -1.78 9.84
CA ASN A 47 -0.12 -1.26 10.15
C ASN A 47 -0.84 -0.87 8.85
N ILE A 48 -1.85 -1.64 8.47
CA ILE A 48 -2.63 -1.40 7.26
C ILE A 48 -3.72 -0.39 7.57
N ILE A 49 -3.62 0.80 6.96
CA ILE A 49 -4.48 1.94 7.31
C ILE A 49 -5.74 2.08 6.45
N ASN A 50 -5.84 1.29 5.38
CA ASN A 50 -6.98 1.25 4.47
C ASN A 50 -6.97 -0.08 3.72
N GLU A 51 -8.15 -0.54 3.31
CA GLU A 51 -8.26 -1.64 2.34
C GLU A 51 -7.60 -1.25 1.01
N SER A 52 -7.18 -2.24 0.23
CA SER A 52 -6.58 -2.00 -1.07
C SER A 52 -7.53 -1.27 -2.03
N ILE A 53 -7.09 -0.12 -2.56
CA ILE A 53 -7.86 0.67 -3.53
C ILE A 53 -7.60 0.15 -4.93
N LYS A 54 -8.66 -0.23 -5.64
CA LYS A 54 -8.55 -0.97 -6.91
C LYS A 54 -9.35 -0.33 -8.02
N SER A 55 -8.67 0.00 -9.11
CA SER A 55 -9.32 0.45 -10.33
C SER A 55 -9.34 -0.66 -11.38
N ARG A 56 -10.51 -1.01 -11.89
CA ARG A 56 -10.57 -1.83 -13.10
C ARG A 56 -10.26 -0.94 -14.31
N TYR A 57 -9.15 -1.20 -14.99
CA TYR A 57 -8.60 -0.38 -16.08
C TYR A 57 -8.23 1.05 -15.66
N LYS A 58 -8.83 2.06 -16.31
CA LYS A 58 -8.49 3.47 -16.10
C LYS A 58 -9.18 3.98 -14.82
N PRO A 59 -8.44 4.57 -13.87
CA PRO A 59 -9.03 5.13 -12.66
C PRO A 59 -9.89 6.36 -12.94
N THR A 60 -10.97 6.50 -12.17
CA THR A 60 -11.85 7.67 -12.19
C THR A 60 -11.30 8.78 -11.30
N SER A 61 -11.85 9.99 -11.44
CA SER A 61 -11.54 11.13 -10.57
C SER A 61 -11.78 10.83 -9.09
N GLU A 62 -12.83 10.09 -8.79
CA GLU A 62 -13.25 9.74 -7.43
C GLU A 62 -12.22 8.81 -6.79
N LEU A 63 -11.78 7.78 -7.52
CA LEU A 63 -10.79 6.82 -7.03
C LEU A 63 -9.41 7.48 -6.84
N LEU A 64 -9.03 8.41 -7.73
CA LEU A 64 -7.84 9.21 -7.54
C LEU A 64 -7.94 10.11 -6.29
N ASN A 65 -9.12 10.65 -6.01
CA ASN A 65 -9.36 11.45 -4.81
C ASN A 65 -9.33 10.62 -3.53
N GLU A 66 -9.82 9.37 -3.59
CA GLU A 66 -9.72 8.39 -2.51
C GLU A 66 -8.25 8.10 -2.18
N CYS A 67 -7.42 7.76 -3.18
CA CYS A 67 -5.97 7.56 -3.01
C CYS A 67 -5.30 8.78 -2.36
N ARG A 68 -5.66 10.00 -2.78
CA ARG A 68 -5.12 11.23 -2.18
C ARG A 68 -5.54 11.40 -0.72
N THR A 69 -6.80 11.08 -0.41
CA THR A 69 -7.34 11.19 0.95
C THR A 69 -6.64 10.22 1.88
N VAL A 70 -6.54 8.95 1.50
CA VAL A 70 -5.83 7.93 2.28
C VAL A 70 -4.33 8.25 2.37
N GLY A 71 -3.73 8.77 1.31
CA GLY A 71 -2.34 9.24 1.30
C GLY A 71 -2.07 10.36 2.32
N ARG A 72 -3.01 11.29 2.53
CA ARG A 72 -2.90 12.30 3.60
C ARG A 72 -2.94 11.65 4.98
N THR A 73 -3.86 10.72 5.20
CA THR A 73 -3.93 9.95 6.46
C THR A 73 -2.63 9.19 6.73
N LEU A 74 -2.01 8.60 5.70
CA LEU A 74 -0.70 7.95 5.83
C LEU A 74 0.38 8.94 6.26
N GLY A 75 0.42 10.14 5.67
CA GLY A 75 1.37 11.18 6.03
C GLY A 75 1.23 11.62 7.49
N GLU A 76 0.01 11.83 7.97
CA GLU A 76 -0.24 12.15 9.38
C GLU A 76 0.14 11.00 10.31
N LYS A 77 -0.10 9.74 9.92
CA LYS A 77 0.34 8.58 10.69
C LYS A 77 1.86 8.45 10.73
N ALA A 78 2.55 8.75 9.63
CA ALA A 78 4.02 8.74 9.55
C ALA A 78 4.63 9.79 10.48
N LYS A 79 4.06 11.00 10.56
CA LYS A 79 4.49 12.02 11.54
C LYS A 79 4.38 11.52 12.97
N LYS A 80 3.27 10.88 13.33
CA LYS A 80 3.08 10.31 14.68
C LYS A 80 4.10 9.23 14.98
N ILE A 81 4.29 8.27 14.06
CA ILE A 81 5.30 7.21 14.22
C ILE A 81 6.71 7.81 14.40
N ALA A 82 7.05 8.86 13.68
CA ALA A 82 8.36 9.52 13.81
C ALA A 82 8.53 10.29 15.13
N GLN A 83 7.44 10.70 15.79
CA GLN A 83 7.47 11.33 17.11
C GLN A 83 7.53 10.30 18.25
N ASP A 84 7.09 9.07 17.99
CA ASP A 84 7.04 7.95 18.94
C ASP A 84 8.37 7.14 19.00
N ILE A 85 9.38 7.52 18.20
CA ILE A 85 10.72 6.92 18.12
C ILE A 85 11.74 7.88 18.72
#